data_AF-A0A9J5XQX3-F1
#
_entry.id   AF-A0A9J5XQX3-F1
#
_cell.length_a   1.000
_cell.length_b   1.000
_cell.length_c   1.000
_cell.angle_alpha   90.00
_cell.angle_beta   90.00
_cell.angle_gamma   90.00
#
_symmetry.space_group_name_H-M   'P 1'
#
loop_
_entity.id
_entity.type
_entity.pdbx_description
1 polymer ?
#
loop_
_entity_poly.entity_id
_entity_poly.type
_entity_poly.pdbx_seq_one_letter_code
_entity_poly.pdbx_strand_id
1 'polypeptide(L)'
;MWLMLHKKLPTADRLTKWGMVHQLDILPTNWDQFMHWSIHHTKGKTITAQIFKIIMAECVYGICIERNNRIFVKKGRIVVSVAKEMAYVTIIRTQP
;
A
#
# COMPACT_ATOMS: atom_id res chain seq x y z
N MET A 1 -6.66 -7.37 -5.53
CA MET A 1 -7.95 -7.98 -5.12
C MET A 1 -8.12 -9.42 -5.60
N TRP A 2 -8.01 -9.72 -6.91
CA TRP A 2 -8.23 -11.08 -7.45
C TRP A 2 -7.34 -12.19 -6.84
N LEU A 3 -6.03 -11.99 -6.71
CA LEU A 3 -5.14 -12.98 -6.05
C LEU A 3 -5.38 -13.14 -4.53
N MET A 4 -5.97 -12.14 -3.88
CA MET A 4 -6.25 -12.16 -2.43
C MET A 4 -7.52 -12.96 -2.13
N LEU A 5 -8.52 -12.91 -3.01
CA LEU A 5 -9.73 -13.74 -2.94
C LEU A 5 -9.42 -15.24 -3.06
N HIS A 6 -8.33 -15.61 -3.74
CA HIS A 6 -7.95 -17.00 -3.95
C HIS A 6 -6.90 -17.54 -2.96
N LYS A 7 -6.55 -16.80 -1.90
CA LYS A 7 -5.49 -17.18 -0.93
C LYS A 7 -4.15 -17.59 -1.58
N LYS A 8 -3.87 -17.10 -2.79
CA LYS A 8 -2.62 -17.37 -3.53
C LYS A 8 -1.66 -16.19 -3.41
N LEU A 9 -1.35 -15.76 -2.19
CA LEU A 9 -0.25 -14.82 -1.93
C LEU A 9 0.99 -15.60 -1.47
N PRO A 10 1.87 -16.05 -2.39
CA PRO A 10 3.23 -16.47 -2.06
C PRO A 10 4.13 -15.27 -1.69
N THR A 11 3.55 -14.23 -1.08
CA THR A 11 4.13 -12.89 -1.01
C THR A 11 4.41 -12.43 0.41
N ALA A 12 3.80 -13.02 1.44
CA ALA A 12 4.17 -12.72 2.83
C ALA A 12 5.65 -13.06 3.07
N ASP A 13 6.07 -14.30 2.74
CA ASP A 13 7.45 -14.75 2.90
C ASP A 13 8.45 -13.97 2.03
N ARG A 14 8.01 -13.51 0.84
CA ARG A 14 8.86 -12.76 -0.09
C ARG A 14 9.03 -11.30 0.32
N LEU A 15 8.02 -10.70 0.95
CA LEU A 15 8.10 -9.32 1.46
C LEU A 15 9.02 -9.24 2.69
N THR A 16 9.01 -10.26 3.56
CA THR A 16 9.97 -10.40 4.67
C THR A 16 11.39 -10.59 4.13
N LYS A 17 11.56 -11.45 3.11
CA LYS A 17 12.86 -11.65 2.43
C LYS A 17 13.40 -10.37 1.76
N TRP A 18 12.54 -9.44 1.38
CA TRP A 18 12.91 -8.18 0.73
C TRP A 18 13.12 -7.03 1.71
N GLY A 19 13.12 -7.28 3.03
CA GLY A 19 13.39 -6.27 4.04
C GLY A 19 12.34 -5.16 4.10
N MET A 20 11.16 -5.39 3.50
CA MET A 20 10.05 -4.43 3.50
C MET A 20 9.27 -4.44 4.82
N VAL A 21 9.53 -5.43 5.68
CA VAL A 21 8.99 -5.53 7.03
C VAL A 21 10.16 -5.54 8.01
N HIS A 22 10.71 -4.38 8.30
CA HIS A 22 11.54 -4.22 9.48
C HIS A 22 11.26 -2.86 10.11
N GLN A 23 10.99 -2.90 11.42
CA GLN A 23 10.85 -1.76 12.34
C GLN A 23 9.52 -1.02 12.25
N LEU A 24 8.59 -1.40 13.13
CA LEU A 24 7.77 -0.50 13.95
C LEU A 24 6.87 -1.38 14.84
N ASP A 25 7.26 -1.59 16.10
CA ASP A 25 6.48 -2.36 17.11
C ASP A 25 5.12 -1.73 17.45
N ILE A 26 4.77 -0.62 16.80
CA ILE A 26 3.51 0.12 16.90
C ILE A 26 2.61 -0.12 15.68
N LEU A 27 3.14 -0.78 14.64
CA LEU A 27 2.39 -1.08 13.42
C LEU A 27 1.70 -2.45 13.55
N PRO A 28 0.47 -2.59 13.03
CA PRO A 28 -0.22 -3.87 13.01
C PRO A 28 0.64 -4.93 12.31
N THR A 29 0.90 -6.04 13.01
CA THR A 29 1.89 -7.06 12.63
C THR A 29 1.45 -7.88 11.41
N ASN A 30 0.19 -7.74 11.01
CA ASN A 30 -0.33 -8.26 9.75
C ASN A 30 -1.34 -7.30 9.11
N TRP A 31 -1.52 -7.46 7.80
CA TRP A 31 -2.39 -6.59 6.99
C TRP A 31 -3.84 -6.56 7.48
N ASP A 32 -4.35 -7.68 8.01
CA ASP A 32 -5.73 -7.76 8.49
C ASP A 32 -5.97 -6.85 9.69
N GLN A 33 -5.06 -6.92 10.68
CA GLN A 33 -5.05 -5.99 11.81
C GLN A 33 -4.89 -4.54 11.36
N PHE A 34 -4.06 -4.28 10.34
CA PHE A 34 -3.90 -2.93 9.78
C PHE A 34 -5.16 -2.39 9.13
N MET A 35 -5.87 -3.24 8.39
CA MET A 35 -7.15 -2.89 7.78
C MET A 35 -8.21 -2.63 8.83
N HIS A 36 -8.30 -3.47 9.87
CA HIS A 36 -9.21 -3.26 11.00
C HIS A 36 -8.92 -1.95 11.74
N TRP A 37 -7.65 -1.67 12.03
CA TRP A 37 -7.23 -0.41 12.64
C TRP A 37 -7.59 0.79 11.75
N SER A 38 -7.29 0.71 10.45
CA SER A 38 -7.58 1.77 9.48
C SER A 38 -9.08 2.07 9.38
N ILE A 39 -9.92 1.03 9.29
CA ILE A 39 -11.38 1.19 9.23
C ILE A 39 -11.91 1.80 10.53
N HIS A 40 -11.33 1.46 11.68
CA HIS A 40 -11.73 2.03 12.96
C HIS A 40 -11.35 3.51 13.08
N HIS A 41 -10.11 3.87 12.73
CA HIS A 41 -9.55 5.20 13.00
C HIS A 41 -9.84 6.24 11.92
N THR A 42 -10.31 5.82 10.75
CA THR A 42 -10.59 6.72 9.63
C THR A 42 -12.09 6.94 9.39
N LYS A 43 -12.92 6.58 10.37
CA LYS A 43 -14.37 6.85 10.31
C LYS A 43 -14.62 8.37 10.31
N GLY A 44 -15.54 8.81 9.47
CA GLY A 44 -15.90 10.22 9.35
C GLY A 44 -15.16 10.99 8.25
N LYS A 45 -15.30 12.33 8.29
CA LYS A 45 -14.85 13.28 7.26
C LYS A 45 -13.81 14.28 7.77
N THR A 46 -13.10 13.99 8.86
CA THR A 46 -11.99 14.85 9.28
C THR A 46 -10.95 14.92 8.16
N ILE A 47 -10.27 16.07 8.01
CA ILE A 47 -9.25 16.27 6.97
C ILE A 47 -8.18 15.17 7.10
N THR A 48 -7.75 14.85 8.31
CA THR A 48 -6.79 13.77 8.60
C THR A 48 -7.29 12.40 8.14
N ALA A 49 -8.56 12.06 8.38
CA ALA A 49 -9.14 10.81 7.90
C ALA A 49 -9.26 10.75 6.38
N GLN A 50 -9.53 11.88 5.72
CA GLN A 50 -9.60 11.96 4.26
C GLN A 50 -8.21 11.82 3.63
N ILE A 51 -7.20 12.55 4.15
CA ILE A 51 -5.81 12.45 3.72
C ILE A 51 -5.30 11.02 3.85
N PHE A 52 -5.57 10.35 4.99
CA PHE A 52 -5.17 8.96 5.17
C PHE A 52 -5.81 8.03 4.14
N LYS A 53 -7.10 8.18 3.84
CA LYS A 53 -7.80 7.37 2.82
C LYS A 53 -7.19 7.56 1.44
N ILE A 54 -6.81 8.79 1.09
CA ILE A 54 -6.12 9.11 -0.17
C ILE A 54 -4.76 8.42 -0.22
N ILE A 55 -3.91 8.62 0.80
CA ILE A 55 -2.59 7.96 0.90
C ILE A 55 -2.73 6.44 0.71
N MET A 56 -3.68 5.83 1.42
CA MET A 56 -3.94 4.40 1.34
C MET A 56 -4.35 3.94 -0.06
N ALA A 57 -5.25 4.67 -0.71
CA ALA A 57 -5.69 4.36 -2.07
C ALA A 57 -4.53 4.45 -3.07
N GLU A 58 -3.71 5.50 -2.99
CA GLU A 58 -2.54 5.68 -3.85
C GLU A 58 -1.50 4.57 -3.68
N CYS A 59 -1.23 4.18 -2.43
CA CYS A 59 -0.30 3.10 -2.12
C CYS A 59 -0.76 1.75 -2.69
N VAL A 60 -2.02 1.39 -2.46
CA VAL A 60 -2.58 0.14 -2.97
C VAL A 60 -2.60 0.14 -4.50
N TYR A 61 -2.97 1.26 -5.11
CA TYR A 61 -2.99 1.41 -6.56
C TYR A 61 -1.59 1.29 -7.16
N GLY A 62 -0.61 2.03 -6.63
CA GLY A 62 0.80 2.01 -7.04
C GLY A 62 1.42 0.62 -6.98
N ILE A 63 1.15 -0.14 -5.92
CA ILE A 63 1.60 -1.54 -5.79
C ILE A 63 0.91 -2.43 -6.83
N CYS A 64 -0.40 -2.26 -7.04
CA CYS A 64 -1.16 -3.08 -7.99
C CYS A 64 -0.69 -2.85 -9.44
N ILE A 65 -0.48 -1.60 -9.83
CA ILE A 65 0.00 -1.27 -11.18
C ILE A 65 1.43 -1.76 -11.40
N GLU A 66 2.32 -1.61 -10.42
CA GLU A 66 3.69 -2.10 -10.51
C GLU A 66 3.73 -3.64 -10.61
N ARG A 67 2.91 -4.35 -9.84
CA ARG A 67 2.77 -5.80 -9.94
C ARG A 67 2.28 -6.22 -11.32
N ASN A 68 1.25 -5.55 -11.85
CA ASN A 68 0.70 -5.85 -13.17
C ASN A 68 1.77 -5.63 -14.26
N ASN A 69 2.54 -4.54 -14.18
CA ASN A 69 3.64 -4.27 -15.11
C ASN A 69 4.71 -5.38 -15.09
N ARG A 70 5.07 -5.87 -13.89
CA ARG A 70 6.04 -6.98 -13.77
C ARG A 70 5.52 -8.29 -14.35
N ILE A 71 4.25 -8.60 -14.16
CA ILE A 71 3.66 -9.87 -14.59
C ILE A 71 3.39 -9.87 -16.11
N PHE A 72 2.71 -8.83 -16.59
CA PHE A 72 2.15 -8.79 -17.94
C PHE A 72 3.06 -8.08 -18.95
N VAL A 73 3.75 -7.02 -18.52
CA VAL A 73 4.65 -6.24 -19.41
C VAL A 73 6.11 -6.69 -19.28
N LYS A 74 6.44 -7.49 -18.24
CA LYS A 74 7.81 -7.91 -17.89
C LYS A 74 8.75 -6.74 -17.62
N LYS A 75 8.20 -5.60 -17.22
CA LYS A 75 8.93 -4.38 -16.89
C LYS A 75 8.71 -4.04 -15.42
N GLY A 76 9.81 -3.90 -14.68
CA GLY A 76 9.79 -3.47 -13.28
C GLY A 76 10.53 -2.16 -13.13
N ARG A 77 10.04 -1.31 -12.24
CA ARG A 77 10.73 -0.08 -11.84
C ARG A 77 11.47 -0.30 -10.52
N ILE A 78 12.45 0.54 -10.23
CA ILE A 78 13.08 0.52 -8.91
C ILE A 78 12.06 1.01 -7.85
N VAL A 79 12.07 0.37 -6.68
CA VAL A 79 11.08 0.63 -5.61
C VAL A 79 11.04 2.12 -5.25
N VAL A 80 12.21 2.77 -5.16
CA VAL A 80 12.33 4.19 -4.85
C VAL A 80 11.59 5.07 -5.87
N SER A 81 11.63 4.72 -7.16
CA SER A 81 10.93 5.49 -8.20
C SER A 81 9.41 5.37 -8.06
N VAL A 82 8.91 4.18 -7.74
CA VAL A 82 7.48 3.94 -7.53
C VAL A 82 7.00 4.69 -6.29
N ALA A 83 7.76 4.62 -5.20
CA ALA A 83 7.44 5.33 -3.96
C ALA A 83 7.44 6.85 -4.14
N LYS A 84 8.39 7.42 -4.89
CA LYS A 84 8.44 8.85 -5.20
C LYS A 84 7.22 9.30 -6.00
N GLU A 85 6.80 8.53 -7.00
CA GLU A 85 5.60 8.83 -7.78
C GLU A 85 4.35 8.79 -6.91
N MET A 86 4.19 7.74 -6.09
CA MET A 86 3.06 7.62 -5.15
C MET A 86 3.01 8.81 -4.18
N ALA A 87 4.16 9.22 -3.62
CA ALA A 87 4.25 10.36 -2.72
C ALA A 87 3.88 11.67 -3.44
N TYR A 88 4.39 11.90 -4.65
CA TYR A 88 4.08 13.08 -5.46
C TYR A 88 2.58 13.19 -5.76
N VAL A 89 1.98 12.10 -6.22
CA VAL A 89 0.54 12.03 -6.53
C VAL A 89 -0.32 12.27 -5.28
N THR A 90 0.09 11.68 -4.15
CA THR A 90 -0.57 11.90 -2.86
C THR A 90 -0.52 13.37 -2.47
N ILE A 91 0.66 14.01 -2.52
CA ILE A 91 0.84 15.41 -2.15
C ILE A 91 -0.12 16.30 -2.95
N ILE A 92 -0.19 16.12 -4.27
CA ILE A 92 -1.11 16.87 -5.14
C ILE A 92 -2.57 16.68 -4.71
N ARG A 93 -2.98 15.45 -4.41
CA ARG A 93 -4.37 15.13 -4.04
C ARG A 93 -4.75 15.53 -2.63
N THR A 94 -3.77 15.82 -1.78
CA THR A 94 -3.97 16.24 -0.38
C THR A 94 -3.85 17.75 -0.17
N GLN A 95 -3.63 18.54 -1.23
CA GLN A 95 -3.70 19.99 -1.16
C GLN A 95 -5.15 20.44 -0.89
N PRO A 96 -5.38 21.36 0.06
CA PRO A 96 -6.72 21.87 0.40
C PRO A 96 -7.33 22.74 -0.70
#